data_AF-B2VRX9-F1
#
_entry.id   AF-B2VRX9-F1
#
_cell.length_a   1.000
_cell.length_b   1.000
_cell.length_c   1.000
_cell.angle_alpha   90.00
_cell.angle_beta   90.00
_cell.angle_gamma   90.00
#
_symmetry.space_group_name_H-M   'P 1'
#
loop_
_entity.id
_entity.type
_entity.pdbx_description
1 polymer ?
#
loop_
_entity_poly.entity_id
_entity_poly.type
_entity_poly.pdbx_seq_one_letter_code
_entity_poly.pdbx_strand_id
1 'polypeptide(L)'
;MVSRDGSGSVRNGLLLEYLFGCNAWHSTNYLGAYDKYGNLVRAGPGWRRDGVKTAEATKAGQTDAEVKSEKPSENATPAAQESLEQLEAAVLASETDDQEVSKASEAPGDGKLPPETAEDLRPFPLNQYFRSQPVLSEDLREAIYQRVKKDGATVSLASVEFGVSNERVGAVVRLKQMEKEWIAQGKTLALPYSKAVLAMLPTTPFINTSLPKNKGKRPIPHEPINDLIVHPATRQQLFVPVAESRRFTRVDAGKAFDNNLLPADARIPHPELVHAERELEMGLSVAQGAQGCA
;
A
#
# COMPACT_ATOMS: atom_id res chain seq x y z
N MET A 1 70.19 29.54 6.71
CA MET A 1 70.42 30.10 8.07
C MET A 1 69.17 29.89 8.89
N VAL A 2 69.28 29.12 10.00
CA VAL A 2 68.40 29.08 11.20
C VAL A 2 66.95 28.59 10.94
N SER A 3 66.52 27.33 11.17
CA SER A 3 66.48 26.48 12.39
C SER A 3 65.90 27.14 13.64
N ARG A 4 64.70 26.71 14.08
CA ARG A 4 64.44 26.27 15.46
C ARG A 4 63.06 25.64 15.64
N ASP A 5 63.09 24.47 16.27
CA ASP A 5 62.01 23.71 16.89
C ASP A 5 61.34 24.44 18.07
N GLY A 6 60.14 23.99 18.44
CA GLY A 6 59.45 24.44 19.65
C GLY A 6 58.22 23.61 20.00
N SER A 7 58.45 22.49 20.70
CA SER A 7 57.49 21.65 21.41
C SER A 7 56.58 22.40 22.39
N GLY A 8 55.32 21.98 22.53
CA GLY A 8 54.41 22.49 23.56
C GLY A 8 53.18 21.61 23.81
N SER A 9 53.38 20.52 24.55
CA SER A 9 52.32 19.72 25.18
C SER A 9 51.62 20.53 26.28
N VAL A 10 50.31 20.72 26.19
CA VAL A 10 49.47 21.03 27.36
C VAL A 10 48.17 20.24 27.26
N ARG A 11 48.10 19.20 28.10
CA ARG A 11 46.87 18.52 28.49
C ARG A 11 45.99 19.52 29.23
N ASN A 12 44.73 19.66 28.84
CA ASN A 12 43.68 20.14 29.73
C ASN A 12 42.44 19.29 29.51
N GLY A 13 42.21 18.41 30.47
CA GLY A 13 40.96 17.68 30.61
C GLY A 13 39.84 18.64 30.96
N LEU A 14 38.74 18.51 30.23
CA LEU A 14 37.43 18.92 30.68
C LEU A 14 36.52 17.72 30.45
N LEU A 15 36.29 17.02 31.56
CA LEU A 15 35.18 16.10 31.75
C LEU A 15 33.88 16.85 31.39
N LEU A 16 33.27 16.47 30.27
CA LEU A 16 31.83 16.59 30.08
C LEU A 16 31.25 15.18 30.13
N GLU A 17 31.10 14.66 31.35
CA GLU A 17 29.97 13.79 31.64
C GLU A 17 28.73 14.69 31.65
N TYR A 18 27.82 14.54 30.70
CA TYR A 18 26.41 14.84 30.93
C TYR A 18 25.55 14.04 29.95
N LEU A 19 24.92 13.00 30.51
CA LEU A 19 23.67 12.38 30.11
C LEU A 19 23.57 11.84 28.67
N PHE A 20 23.92 10.56 28.53
CA PHE A 20 23.23 9.62 27.65
C PHE A 20 21.73 9.56 28.01
N GLY A 21 20.98 10.57 27.59
CA GLY A 21 19.54 10.46 27.43
C GLY A 21 19.27 9.67 26.16
N CYS A 22 19.32 8.35 26.26
CA CYS A 22 18.74 7.47 25.25
C CYS A 22 17.22 7.65 25.33
N ASN A 23 16.72 8.74 24.77
CA ASN A 23 15.30 8.88 24.44
C ASN A 23 15.05 7.89 23.31
N ALA A 24 14.80 6.64 23.71
CA ALA A 24 14.19 5.64 22.86
C ALA A 24 12.84 6.20 22.41
N TRP A 25 12.86 6.90 21.28
CA TRP A 25 11.69 7.09 20.43
C TRP A 25 11.10 5.70 20.20
N HIS A 26 10.07 5.35 20.96
CA HIS A 26 9.23 4.18 20.76
C HIS A 26 8.31 4.41 19.53
N SER A 27 8.89 4.78 18.38
CA SER A 27 8.15 5.03 17.15
C SER A 27 7.96 3.78 16.30
N THR A 28 7.82 2.62 16.93
CA THR A 28 7.38 1.39 16.27
C THR A 28 6.10 0.92 16.97
N ASN A 29 5.04 1.70 16.82
CA ASN A 29 3.71 1.31 17.27
C ASN A 29 3.11 0.29 16.29
N TYR A 30 3.67 -0.92 16.33
CA TYR A 30 2.90 -2.13 16.05
C TYR A 30 2.09 -2.54 17.29
N LEU A 31 2.06 -1.76 18.39
CA LEU A 31 1.49 -2.15 19.68
C LEU A 31 0.01 -1.83 19.87
N GLY A 32 -0.63 -1.05 18.98
CA GLY A 32 -2.08 -0.85 19.06
C GLY A 32 -2.89 -2.10 18.70
N ALA A 33 -2.31 -2.97 17.85
CA ALA A 33 -2.95 -4.21 17.41
C ALA A 33 -2.66 -5.41 18.33
N TYR A 34 -1.76 -5.26 19.31
CA TYR A 34 -1.29 -6.37 20.16
C TYR A 34 -1.51 -6.06 21.64
N ASP A 35 -1.90 -7.07 22.41
CA ASP A 35 -1.99 -6.98 23.86
C ASP A 35 -0.59 -6.83 24.50
N LYS A 36 -0.55 -6.57 25.81
CA LYS A 36 0.69 -6.50 26.61
C LYS A 36 1.54 -7.80 26.57
N TYR A 37 1.00 -8.88 26.00
CA TYR A 37 1.63 -10.18 25.87
C TYR A 37 2.09 -10.48 24.42
N GLY A 38 1.90 -9.54 23.49
CA GLY A 38 2.30 -9.69 22.09
C GLY A 38 1.36 -10.55 21.24
N ASN A 39 0.11 -10.75 21.66
CA ASN A 39 -0.96 -11.39 20.87
C ASN A 39 -1.83 -10.34 20.19
N LEU A 40 -2.33 -10.61 18.98
CA LEU A 40 -3.23 -9.65 18.32
C LEU A 40 -4.54 -9.50 19.12
N VAL A 41 -5.03 -8.28 19.31
CA VAL A 41 -6.26 -7.97 20.07
C VAL A 41 -7.52 -8.59 19.45
N ARG A 42 -7.49 -8.88 18.13
CA ARG A 42 -8.55 -9.59 17.40
C ARG A 42 -8.52 -11.12 17.59
N ALA A 43 -7.44 -11.65 18.16
CA ALA A 43 -7.29 -13.07 18.36
C ALA A 43 -8.28 -13.54 19.44
N GLY A 44 -9.12 -14.52 19.12
CA GLY A 44 -10.06 -15.09 20.08
C GLY A 44 -9.34 -15.68 21.31
N PRO A 45 -10.05 -15.83 22.45
CA PRO A 45 -9.47 -16.44 23.65
C PRO A 45 -8.90 -17.83 23.33
N GLY A 46 -7.58 -17.99 23.42
CA GLY A 46 -6.88 -19.25 23.15
C GLY A 46 -5.97 -19.26 21.91
N TRP A 47 -5.91 -18.18 21.12
CA TRP A 47 -4.96 -18.08 20.02
C TRP A 47 -3.51 -18.03 20.53
N ARG A 48 -2.63 -18.79 19.87
CA ARG A 48 -1.19 -18.76 20.11
C ARG A 48 -0.46 -18.62 18.78
N ARG A 49 0.48 -17.68 18.72
CA ARG A 49 1.39 -17.57 17.58
C ARG A 49 2.30 -18.80 17.56
N ASP A 50 2.27 -19.55 16.46
CA ASP A 50 3.17 -20.69 16.27
C ASP A 50 4.64 -20.24 16.46
N GLY A 51 5.31 -20.86 17.43
CA GLY A 51 6.75 -20.67 17.68
C GLY A 51 7.18 -19.99 19.00
N VAL A 52 6.26 -19.57 19.88
CA VAL A 52 6.64 -19.05 21.22
C VAL A 52 6.40 -20.11 22.29
N LYS A 53 7.49 -20.78 22.73
CA LYS A 53 7.49 -21.59 23.96
C LYS A 53 7.87 -20.70 25.14
N THR A 54 6.91 -20.33 25.98
CA THR A 54 7.20 -19.86 27.35
C THR A 54 6.17 -20.39 28.34
N ALA A 55 6.68 -20.67 29.54
CA ALA A 55 6.19 -21.55 30.60
C ALA A 55 4.78 -21.27 31.17
N GLU A 56 4.26 -22.29 31.84
CA GLU A 56 2.92 -22.47 32.42
C GLU A 56 2.44 -21.42 33.44
N ALA A 57 1.14 -21.14 33.31
CA ALA A 57 0.06 -21.03 34.31
C ALA A 57 0.32 -20.68 35.80
N THR A 58 -0.48 -19.72 36.28
CA THR A 58 -1.35 -19.69 37.51
C THR A 58 -1.83 -18.22 37.65
N LYS A 59 -3.03 -17.82 38.10
CA LYS A 59 -4.17 -18.40 38.83
C LYS A 59 -5.42 -17.51 38.61
N ALA A 60 -6.58 -18.09 38.89
CA ALA A 60 -7.93 -17.52 38.86
C ALA A 60 -8.17 -16.28 39.74
N GLY A 61 -9.22 -15.51 39.39
CA GLY A 61 -9.82 -14.48 40.25
C GLY A 61 -10.98 -13.74 39.57
N GLN A 62 -12.20 -14.28 39.71
CA GLN A 62 -13.48 -13.58 39.51
C GLN A 62 -13.56 -12.32 40.37
N THR A 63 -14.19 -11.25 39.86
CA THR A 63 -15.22 -10.49 40.61
C THR A 63 -16.08 -9.70 39.63
N ASP A 64 -17.37 -9.98 39.71
CA ASP A 64 -18.48 -9.19 39.17
C ASP A 64 -18.61 -7.87 39.94
N ALA A 65 -18.99 -6.79 39.24
CA ALA A 65 -19.66 -5.64 39.86
C ALA A 65 -20.50 -4.91 38.81
N GLU A 66 -21.82 -5.09 38.92
CA GLU A 66 -22.87 -4.24 38.35
C GLU A 66 -22.65 -2.76 38.72
N VAL A 67 -22.91 -1.85 37.78
CA VAL A 67 -23.51 -0.55 38.13
C VAL A 67 -24.62 -0.23 37.12
N LYS A 68 -25.80 -0.01 37.69
CA LYS A 68 -27.08 0.29 37.06
C LYS A 68 -27.12 1.64 36.34
N SER A 69 -27.98 1.63 35.33
CA SER A 69 -28.70 2.72 34.67
C SER A 69 -29.12 3.90 35.55
N GLU A 70 -29.11 5.10 34.97
CA GLU A 70 -30.17 6.10 35.15
C GLU A 70 -30.15 7.12 33.98
N LYS A 71 -31.30 7.29 33.32
CA LYS A 71 -31.62 8.42 32.41
C LYS A 71 -32.23 9.56 33.23
N PRO A 72 -32.20 10.82 32.74
CA PRO A 72 -33.47 11.51 32.57
C PRO A 72 -33.63 12.37 31.30
N SER A 73 -34.85 12.25 30.78
CA SER A 73 -35.76 13.20 30.11
C SER A 73 -35.35 14.04 28.89
N GLU A 74 -36.18 13.82 27.86
CA GLU A 74 -36.46 14.58 26.66
C GLU A 74 -36.96 16.01 26.91
N ASN A 75 -36.69 16.90 25.96
CA ASN A 75 -37.59 17.99 25.58
C ASN A 75 -37.56 18.12 24.04
N ALA A 76 -38.74 18.13 23.44
CA ALA A 76 -38.99 18.08 22.00
C ALA A 76 -39.16 19.47 21.37
N THR A 77 -38.78 19.63 20.09
CA THR A 77 -39.57 20.27 19.01
C THR A 77 -38.86 20.07 17.64
N PRO A 78 -39.57 20.13 16.49
CA PRO A 78 -39.48 19.12 15.45
C PRO A 78 -39.16 19.67 14.03
N ALA A 79 -39.16 18.76 13.04
CA ALA A 79 -39.43 19.01 11.61
C ALA A 79 -38.25 19.20 10.62
N ALA A 80 -37.15 18.46 10.77
CA ALA A 80 -36.15 18.34 9.69
C ALA A 80 -35.44 16.96 9.59
N GLN A 81 -35.96 15.92 10.25
CA GLN A 81 -35.27 14.63 10.43
C GLN A 81 -35.62 13.55 9.40
N GLU A 82 -36.68 13.73 8.60
CA GLU A 82 -37.16 12.67 7.68
C GLU A 82 -36.19 12.36 6.52
N SER A 83 -35.26 13.27 6.18
CA SER A 83 -34.30 13.06 5.09
C SER A 83 -33.04 12.30 5.51
N LEU A 84 -32.63 12.38 6.78
CA LEU A 84 -31.43 11.69 7.29
C LEU A 84 -31.72 10.23 7.60
N GLU A 85 -32.89 9.93 8.19
CA GLU A 85 -33.28 8.56 8.50
C GLU A 85 -33.50 7.72 7.22
N GLN A 86 -33.99 8.33 6.14
CA GLN A 86 -34.10 7.67 4.83
C GLN A 86 -32.73 7.43 4.17
N LEU A 87 -31.76 8.34 4.36
CA LEU A 87 -30.40 8.15 3.88
C LEU A 87 -29.66 7.08 4.69
N GLU A 88 -29.82 7.06 6.01
CA GLU A 88 -29.26 6.01 6.88
C GLU A 88 -29.88 4.64 6.59
N ALA A 89 -31.20 4.56 6.38
CA ALA A 89 -31.87 3.32 5.99
C ALA A 89 -31.43 2.82 4.60
N ALA A 90 -31.15 3.73 3.66
CA ALA A 90 -30.62 3.37 2.34
C ALA A 90 -29.15 2.89 2.41
N VAL A 91 -28.34 3.51 3.28
CA VAL A 91 -26.96 3.05 3.54
C VAL A 91 -26.98 1.65 4.19
N LEU A 92 -27.82 1.43 5.20
CA LEU A 92 -27.99 0.12 5.84
C LEU A 92 -28.54 -0.95 4.88
N ALA A 93 -29.45 -0.59 3.97
CA ALA A 93 -29.95 -1.50 2.95
C ALA A 93 -28.87 -1.84 1.89
N SER A 94 -28.03 -0.87 1.51
CA SER A 94 -26.89 -1.12 0.64
C SER A 94 -25.79 -1.97 1.30
N GLU A 95 -25.66 -1.89 2.63
CA GLU A 95 -24.76 -2.74 3.41
C GLU A 95 -25.26 -4.19 3.52
N THR A 96 -26.56 -4.45 3.33
CA THR A 96 -27.09 -5.83 3.35
C THR A 96 -26.89 -6.59 2.04
N ASP A 97 -26.72 -5.90 0.91
CA ASP A 97 -26.45 -6.54 -0.39
C ASP A 97 -24.96 -6.92 -0.57
N ASP A 98 -24.05 -6.25 0.14
CA ASP A 98 -22.63 -6.62 0.18
C ASP A 98 -22.34 -7.84 1.08
N GLN A 99 -23.31 -8.27 1.91
CA GLN A 99 -23.14 -9.44 2.79
C GLN A 99 -23.30 -10.79 2.09
N GLU A 100 -23.87 -10.85 0.89
CA GLU A 100 -24.12 -12.14 0.21
C GLU A 100 -22.92 -12.74 -0.52
N VAL A 101 -21.81 -12.00 -0.71
CA VAL A 101 -20.56 -12.55 -1.29
C VAL A 101 -19.57 -13.05 -0.22
N SER A 102 -19.87 -12.88 1.07
CA SER A 102 -19.02 -13.37 2.18
C SER A 102 -19.42 -14.74 2.76
N LYS A 103 -20.40 -15.43 2.15
CA LYS A 103 -20.76 -16.82 2.51
C LYS A 103 -19.80 -17.85 1.91
N ALA A 104 -18.58 -17.84 2.42
CA ALA A 104 -17.70 -19.00 2.53
C ALA A 104 -16.73 -18.79 3.70
N SER A 105 -17.26 -18.45 4.88
CA SER A 105 -16.53 -18.63 6.12
C SER A 105 -16.32 -20.13 6.32
N GLU A 106 -15.15 -20.63 5.92
CA GLU A 106 -14.64 -21.92 6.39
C GLU A 106 -14.77 -21.96 7.91
N ALA A 107 -15.38 -23.02 8.43
CA ALA A 107 -15.53 -23.27 9.85
C ALA A 107 -14.17 -23.22 10.57
N PRO A 108 -14.12 -22.82 11.86
CA PRO A 108 -12.87 -22.66 12.61
C PRO A 108 -12.31 -24.03 12.99
N GLY A 109 -11.60 -24.67 12.07
CA GLY A 109 -10.95 -25.97 12.29
C GLY A 109 -9.49 -25.88 12.69
N ASP A 110 -8.81 -24.79 12.34
CA ASP A 110 -7.38 -24.60 12.62
C ASP A 110 -7.20 -23.25 13.30
N GLY A 111 -6.36 -23.14 14.33
CA GLY A 111 -6.10 -21.91 15.10
C GLY A 111 -5.43 -20.77 14.32
N LYS A 112 -5.74 -20.58 13.03
CA LYS A 112 -5.27 -19.49 12.19
C LYS A 112 -6.19 -18.28 12.34
N LEU A 113 -5.57 -17.12 12.54
CA LEU A 113 -6.29 -15.85 12.52
C LEU A 113 -6.87 -15.61 11.13
N PRO A 114 -7.98 -14.85 11.05
CA PRO A 114 -8.40 -14.28 9.78
C PRO A 114 -7.27 -13.43 9.18
N PRO A 115 -7.25 -13.25 7.84
CA PRO A 115 -6.28 -12.39 7.18
C PRO A 115 -6.35 -10.95 7.73
N GLU A 116 -5.22 -10.24 7.65
CA GLU A 116 -5.09 -8.87 8.12
C GLU A 116 -6.15 -7.96 7.47
N THR A 117 -6.86 -7.18 8.28
CA THR A 117 -7.81 -6.17 7.77
C THR A 117 -7.09 -4.86 7.48
N ALA A 118 -7.76 -3.94 6.78
CA ALA A 118 -7.18 -2.65 6.46
C ALA A 118 -6.80 -1.83 7.71
N GLU A 119 -7.48 -2.04 8.85
CA GLU A 119 -7.18 -1.36 10.11
C GLU A 119 -5.89 -1.87 10.78
N ASP A 120 -5.56 -3.15 10.60
CA ASP A 120 -4.30 -3.79 11.04
C ASP A 120 -3.09 -3.06 10.44
N LEU A 121 -3.24 -2.63 9.19
CA LEU A 121 -2.22 -1.97 8.39
C LEU A 121 -2.04 -0.50 8.78
N ARG A 122 -2.65 0.00 9.86
CA ARG A 122 -2.50 1.38 10.32
C ARG A 122 -1.45 1.46 11.43
N PRO A 123 -0.23 1.96 11.14
CA PRO A 123 0.82 2.06 12.17
C PRO A 123 0.61 3.23 13.13
N PHE A 124 -0.08 4.29 12.69
CA PHE A 124 -0.33 5.48 13.51
C PHE A 124 -1.80 5.57 13.87
N PRO A 125 -2.20 5.34 15.12
CA PRO A 125 -3.61 5.24 15.49
C PRO A 125 -4.40 6.53 15.20
N LEU A 126 -3.75 7.70 15.35
CA LEU A 126 -4.37 9.00 15.11
C LEU A 126 -4.50 9.36 13.62
N ASN A 127 -3.63 8.80 12.76
CA ASN A 127 -3.67 9.09 11.32
C ASN A 127 -4.42 7.97 10.59
N GLN A 128 -5.71 8.22 10.34
CA GLN A 128 -6.57 7.24 9.68
C GLN A 128 -6.21 7.00 8.20
N TYR A 129 -5.57 7.99 7.55
CA TYR A 129 -5.26 7.96 6.12
C TYR A 129 -3.98 7.17 5.82
N PHE A 130 -3.00 7.19 6.73
CA PHE A 130 -1.73 6.50 6.50
C PHE A 130 -1.84 5.01 6.81
N ARG A 131 -1.60 4.18 5.80
CA ARG A 131 -1.61 2.71 5.90
C ARG A 131 -0.32 2.14 5.30
N SER A 132 0.15 1.02 5.84
CA SER A 132 1.28 0.27 5.29
C SER A 132 0.85 -0.41 4.00
N GLN A 133 1.23 0.20 2.88
CA GLN A 133 1.03 -0.39 1.56
C GLN A 133 1.88 -1.67 1.41
N PRO A 134 1.40 -2.66 0.64
CA PRO A 134 2.16 -3.89 0.42
C PRO A 134 3.45 -3.60 -0.34
N VAL A 135 4.48 -4.40 -0.09
CA VAL A 135 5.77 -4.32 -0.79
C VAL A 135 5.93 -5.46 -1.79
N LEU A 136 6.74 -5.27 -2.83
CA LEU A 136 6.99 -6.31 -3.82
C LEU A 136 7.68 -7.52 -3.16
N SER A 137 7.12 -8.72 -3.35
CA SER A 137 7.78 -9.97 -2.95
C SER A 137 9.10 -10.19 -3.69
N GLU A 138 10.00 -11.00 -3.12
CA GLU A 138 11.30 -11.30 -3.72
C GLU A 138 11.15 -11.96 -5.09
N ASP A 139 10.20 -12.89 -5.22
CA ASP A 139 9.87 -13.58 -6.47
C ASP A 139 9.38 -12.60 -7.54
N LEU A 140 8.53 -11.64 -7.17
CA LEU A 140 8.02 -10.62 -8.09
C LEU A 140 9.14 -9.71 -8.59
N ARG A 141 10.08 -9.33 -7.71
CA ARG A 141 11.25 -8.52 -8.11
C ARG A 141 12.13 -9.27 -9.11
N GLU A 142 12.34 -10.56 -8.90
CA GLU A 142 13.11 -11.39 -9.82
C GLU A 142 12.37 -11.59 -11.15
N ALA A 143 11.05 -11.80 -11.13
CA ALA A 143 10.23 -11.90 -12.34
C ALA A 143 10.30 -10.62 -13.19
N ILE A 144 10.15 -9.45 -12.56
CA ILE A 144 10.30 -8.14 -13.23
C ILE A 144 11.69 -8.00 -13.86
N TYR A 145 12.74 -8.34 -13.10
CA TYR A 145 14.11 -8.26 -13.61
C TYR A 145 14.30 -9.19 -14.82
N GLN A 146 13.80 -10.42 -14.77
CA GLN A 146 13.91 -11.38 -15.87
C GLN A 146 13.18 -10.88 -17.11
N ARG A 147 11.96 -10.37 -16.95
CA ARG A 147 11.16 -9.83 -18.05
C ARG A 147 11.86 -8.70 -18.79
N VAL A 148 12.47 -7.77 -18.06
CA VAL A 148 13.15 -6.61 -18.66
C VAL A 148 14.54 -6.97 -19.20
N LYS A 149 15.35 -7.71 -18.44
CA LYS A 149 16.76 -7.97 -18.81
C LYS A 149 16.98 -9.18 -19.69
N LYS A 150 16.21 -10.26 -19.52
CA LYS A 150 16.36 -11.50 -20.32
C LYS A 150 15.45 -11.47 -21.53
N ASP A 151 14.16 -11.16 -21.33
CA ASP A 151 13.18 -11.21 -22.41
C ASP A 151 13.19 -9.92 -23.27
N GLY A 152 13.90 -8.88 -22.82
CA GLY A 152 14.03 -7.61 -23.53
C GLY A 152 12.75 -6.78 -23.56
N ALA A 153 11.82 -7.01 -22.63
CA ALA A 153 10.60 -6.22 -22.54
C ALA A 153 10.90 -4.74 -22.25
N THR A 154 10.08 -3.85 -22.80
CA THR A 154 10.10 -2.45 -22.40
C THR A 154 9.62 -2.29 -20.96
N VAL A 155 10.10 -1.25 -20.27
CA VAL A 155 9.68 -0.93 -18.91
C VAL A 155 8.17 -0.69 -18.84
N SER A 156 7.61 -0.03 -19.86
CA SER A 156 6.18 0.23 -19.97
C SER A 156 5.35 -1.05 -20.05
N LEU A 157 5.80 -2.03 -20.84
CA LEU A 157 5.12 -3.32 -20.96
C LEU A 157 5.16 -4.11 -19.64
N ALA A 158 6.34 -4.15 -19.00
CA ALA A 158 6.47 -4.80 -17.69
C ALA A 158 5.59 -4.13 -16.61
N SER A 159 5.46 -2.80 -16.65
CA SER A 159 4.56 -2.06 -15.74
C SER A 159 3.10 -2.50 -15.88
N VAL A 160 2.62 -2.61 -17.13
CA VAL A 160 1.26 -3.08 -17.43
C VAL A 160 1.05 -4.53 -16.99
N GLU A 161 2.01 -5.42 -17.28
CA GLU A 161 1.91 -6.84 -16.96
C GLU A 161 1.85 -7.12 -15.46
N PHE A 162 2.69 -6.43 -14.68
CA PHE A 162 2.81 -6.66 -13.23
C PHE A 162 2.00 -5.66 -12.39
N GLY A 163 1.40 -4.63 -12.99
CA GLY A 163 0.67 -3.58 -12.29
C GLY A 163 1.55 -2.77 -11.35
N VAL A 164 2.74 -2.37 -11.81
CA VAL A 164 3.76 -1.65 -11.04
C VAL A 164 4.21 -0.42 -11.81
N SER A 165 4.28 0.75 -11.19
CA SER A 165 4.68 1.99 -11.86
C SER A 165 6.04 1.90 -12.58
N ASN A 166 6.18 2.61 -13.70
CA ASN A 166 7.43 2.65 -14.48
C ASN A 166 8.65 3.03 -13.64
N GLU A 167 8.50 4.00 -12.73
CA GLU A 167 9.56 4.45 -11.83
C GLU A 167 10.02 3.32 -10.90
N ARG A 168 9.07 2.57 -10.32
CA ARG A 168 9.35 1.44 -9.44
C ARG A 168 9.97 0.28 -10.21
N VAL A 169 9.49 -0.05 -11.41
CA VAL A 169 10.10 -1.09 -12.27
C VAL A 169 11.56 -0.74 -12.54
N GLY A 170 11.86 0.50 -12.92
CA GLY A 170 13.23 0.96 -13.15
C GLY A 170 14.11 0.87 -11.90
N ALA A 171 13.57 1.17 -10.72
CA ALA A 171 14.30 1.01 -9.45
C ALA A 171 14.58 -0.46 -9.12
N VAL A 172 13.60 -1.34 -9.29
CA VAL A 172 13.74 -2.79 -9.04
C VAL A 172 14.82 -3.39 -9.92
N VAL A 173 14.82 -3.08 -11.22
CA VAL A 173 15.82 -3.58 -12.17
C VAL A 173 17.23 -3.12 -11.77
N ARG A 174 17.39 -1.85 -11.35
CA ARG A 174 18.69 -1.33 -10.87
C ARG A 174 19.18 -2.04 -9.62
N LEU A 175 18.31 -2.19 -8.61
CA LEU A 175 18.69 -2.84 -7.35
C LEU A 175 19.01 -4.33 -7.55
N LYS A 176 18.24 -5.04 -8.38
CA LYS A 176 18.49 -6.45 -8.71
C LYS A 176 19.77 -6.65 -9.52
N GLN A 177 20.11 -5.70 -10.40
CA GLN A 177 21.40 -5.71 -11.09
C GLN A 177 22.56 -5.60 -10.09
N MET A 178 22.50 -4.64 -9.16
CA MET A 178 23.51 -4.48 -8.10
C MET A 178 23.63 -5.72 -7.21
N GLU A 179 22.50 -6.34 -6.84
CA GLU A 179 22.47 -7.58 -6.08
C GLU A 179 23.23 -8.70 -6.80
N LYS A 180 22.99 -8.88 -8.11
CA LYS A 180 23.69 -9.89 -8.92
C LYS A 180 25.19 -9.59 -9.06
N GLU A 181 25.57 -8.33 -9.19
CA GLU A 181 26.97 -7.91 -9.19
C GLU A 181 27.66 -8.20 -7.85
N TRP A 182 26.99 -7.98 -6.73
CA TRP A 182 27.52 -8.29 -5.41
C TRP A 182 27.71 -9.79 -5.19
N ILE A 183 26.76 -10.60 -5.69
CA ILE A 183 26.89 -12.07 -5.71
C ILE A 183 28.08 -12.48 -6.57
N ALA A 184 28.24 -11.89 -7.76
CA ALA A 184 29.38 -12.17 -8.64
C ALA A 184 30.74 -11.77 -8.02
N GLN A 185 30.76 -10.70 -7.21
CA GLN A 185 31.92 -10.27 -6.42
C GLN A 185 32.15 -11.13 -5.16
N GLY A 186 31.24 -12.06 -4.83
CA GLY A 186 31.33 -12.88 -3.62
C GLY A 186 31.07 -12.12 -2.31
N LYS A 187 30.39 -10.96 -2.38
CA LYS A 187 30.01 -10.21 -1.17
C LYS A 187 28.90 -10.92 -0.41
N THR A 188 28.96 -10.87 0.92
CA THR A 188 27.95 -11.48 1.77
C THR A 188 26.67 -10.64 1.77
N LEU A 189 25.54 -11.28 1.49
CA LEU A 189 24.22 -10.65 1.52
C LEU A 189 23.55 -10.84 2.88
N ALA A 190 22.81 -9.84 3.33
CA ALA A 190 22.07 -9.86 4.59
C ALA A 190 20.71 -10.59 4.46
N LEU A 191 20.73 -11.84 3.98
CA LEU A 191 19.53 -12.67 3.77
C LEU A 191 18.68 -12.92 5.03
N PRO A 192 19.23 -13.21 6.23
CA PRO A 192 18.37 -13.44 7.40
C PRO A 192 17.64 -12.16 7.81
N TYR A 193 18.30 -11.01 7.65
CA TYR A 193 17.71 -9.72 7.94
C TYR A 193 16.59 -9.37 6.95
N SER A 194 16.83 -9.50 5.64
CA SER A 194 15.81 -9.19 4.64
C SER A 194 14.58 -10.08 4.78
N LYS A 195 14.75 -11.38 5.06
CA LYS A 195 13.64 -12.31 5.33
C LYS A 195 12.84 -11.92 6.56
N ALA A 196 13.50 -11.54 7.65
CA ALA A 196 12.83 -11.10 8.87
C ALA A 196 12.02 -9.81 8.63
N VAL A 197 12.57 -8.85 7.89
CA VAL A 197 11.87 -7.59 7.57
C VAL A 197 10.68 -7.83 6.64
N LEU A 198 10.85 -8.66 5.60
CA LEU A 198 9.74 -8.99 4.69
C LEU A 198 8.60 -9.73 5.41
N ALA A 199 8.89 -10.51 6.45
CA ALA A 199 7.87 -11.17 7.26
C ALA A 199 7.07 -10.21 8.16
N MET A 200 7.54 -8.97 8.35
CA MET A 200 6.83 -7.93 9.12
C MET A 200 5.93 -7.05 8.26
N LEU A 201 6.04 -7.13 6.93
CA LEU A 201 5.36 -6.23 6.01
C LEU A 201 4.36 -7.00 5.13
N PRO A 202 3.21 -6.41 4.79
CA PRO A 202 2.35 -6.98 3.76
C PRO A 202 3.12 -7.04 2.43
N THR A 203 2.98 -8.12 1.67
CA THR A 203 3.67 -8.29 0.39
C THR A 203 2.72 -8.63 -0.74
N THR A 204 3.01 -8.17 -1.96
CA THR A 204 2.30 -8.61 -3.15
C THR A 204 2.99 -9.83 -3.76
N PRO A 205 2.33 -11.00 -3.76
CA PRO A 205 2.92 -12.23 -4.28
C PRO A 205 2.98 -12.21 -5.81
N PHE A 206 3.99 -12.87 -6.38
CA PHE A 206 4.03 -13.12 -7.81
C PHE A 206 3.13 -14.30 -8.17
N ILE A 207 2.16 -14.08 -9.06
CA ILE A 207 1.30 -15.15 -9.59
C ILE A 207 1.84 -15.55 -10.95
N ASN A 208 2.53 -16.69 -11.01
CA ASN A 208 2.97 -17.25 -12.29
C ASN A 208 1.81 -18.01 -12.96
N THR A 209 1.22 -17.41 -14.00
CA THR A 209 0.09 -17.96 -14.77
C THR A 209 0.44 -19.21 -15.58
N SER A 210 1.72 -19.47 -15.85
CA SER A 210 2.16 -20.69 -16.57
C SER A 210 1.98 -21.96 -15.73
N LEU A 211 1.89 -21.84 -14.40
CA LEU A 211 1.69 -22.98 -13.51
C LEU A 211 0.21 -23.41 -13.51
N PRO A 212 -0.09 -24.72 -13.53
CA PRO A 212 -1.47 -25.21 -13.58
C PRO A 212 -2.30 -24.77 -12.36
N LYS A 213 -1.67 -24.58 -11.19
CA LYS A 213 -2.32 -24.09 -9.97
C LYS A 213 -2.86 -22.67 -10.07
N ASN A 214 -2.30 -21.88 -10.98
CA ASN A 214 -2.61 -20.46 -11.17
C ASN A 214 -3.30 -20.20 -12.51
N LYS A 215 -3.68 -21.26 -13.23
CA LYS A 215 -4.35 -21.13 -14.52
C LYS A 215 -5.66 -20.37 -14.33
N GLY A 216 -5.85 -19.31 -15.10
CA GLY A 216 -7.03 -18.43 -15.02
C GLY A 216 -6.99 -17.40 -13.88
N LYS A 217 -5.97 -17.40 -13.01
CA LYS A 217 -5.78 -16.33 -12.02
C LYS A 217 -5.13 -15.13 -12.69
N ARG A 218 -5.70 -13.94 -12.43
CA ARG A 218 -5.13 -12.67 -12.88
C ARG A 218 -4.01 -12.23 -11.94
N PRO A 219 -2.93 -11.60 -12.45
CA PRO A 219 -1.96 -10.91 -11.60
C PRO A 219 -2.65 -9.88 -10.71
N ILE A 220 -2.18 -9.76 -9.47
CA ILE A 220 -2.69 -8.74 -8.53
C ILE A 220 -1.96 -7.43 -8.86
N PRO A 221 -2.66 -6.34 -9.21
CA PRO A 221 -2.02 -5.06 -9.42
C PRO A 221 -1.43 -4.56 -8.09
N HIS A 222 -0.17 -4.15 -8.11
CA HIS A 222 0.53 -3.70 -6.91
C HIS A 222 0.16 -2.27 -6.54
N GLU A 223 0.05 -1.40 -7.54
CA GLU A 223 -0.27 0.02 -7.38
C GLU A 223 -1.02 0.54 -8.62
N PRO A 224 -1.74 1.67 -8.52
CA PRO A 224 -2.37 2.26 -9.68
C PRO A 224 -1.33 2.77 -10.69
N ILE A 225 -1.32 2.20 -11.88
CA ILE A 225 -0.37 2.57 -12.95
C ILE A 225 -0.82 3.78 -13.78
N ASN A 226 -2.08 4.21 -13.63
CA ASN A 226 -2.69 5.28 -14.43
C ASN A 226 -2.80 6.61 -13.67
N ASP A 227 -2.19 6.70 -12.49
CA ASP A 227 -2.26 7.92 -11.69
C ASP A 227 -1.52 9.08 -12.36
N LEU A 228 -2.19 10.23 -12.37
CA LEU A 228 -1.71 11.46 -12.98
C LEU A 228 -1.28 12.46 -11.92
N ILE A 229 -0.14 13.10 -12.15
CA ILE A 229 0.28 14.25 -11.34
C ILE A 229 -0.66 15.42 -11.62
N VAL A 230 -1.22 16.01 -10.56
CA VAL A 230 -2.07 17.19 -10.66
C VAL A 230 -1.24 18.40 -11.10
N HIS A 231 -1.54 18.93 -12.28
CA HIS A 231 -0.85 20.09 -12.82
C HIS A 231 -1.30 21.38 -12.10
N PRO A 232 -0.43 22.37 -11.86
CA PRO A 232 -0.84 23.62 -11.20
C PRO A 232 -1.98 24.36 -11.92
N ALA A 233 -1.97 24.36 -13.26
CA ALA A 233 -3.02 25.02 -14.05
C ALA A 233 -4.42 24.41 -13.80
N THR A 234 -4.51 23.12 -13.47
CA THR A 234 -5.79 22.42 -13.27
C THR A 234 -6.34 22.56 -11.85
N ARG A 235 -5.70 23.35 -10.98
CA ARG A 235 -6.17 23.57 -9.59
C ARG A 235 -7.25 24.65 -9.48
N GLN A 236 -7.43 25.44 -10.53
CA GLN A 236 -8.41 26.53 -10.55
C GLN A 236 -9.81 25.97 -10.78
N GLN A 237 -10.81 26.53 -10.10
CA GLN A 237 -12.21 26.24 -10.39
C GLN A 237 -12.66 27.16 -11.54
N LEU A 238 -13.00 26.58 -12.70
CA LEU A 238 -13.42 27.33 -13.89
C LEU A 238 -14.83 26.93 -14.31
N PHE A 239 -15.65 27.95 -14.62
CA PHE A 239 -16.97 27.80 -15.21
C PHE A 239 -16.96 28.50 -16.57
N VAL A 240 -16.76 27.72 -17.64
CA VAL A 240 -16.62 28.25 -19.00
C VAL A 240 -18.00 28.35 -19.66
N PRO A 241 -18.48 29.56 -20.02
CA PRO A 241 -19.72 29.69 -20.77
C PRO A 241 -19.50 29.16 -22.20
N VAL A 242 -20.32 28.20 -22.60
CA VAL A 242 -20.31 27.59 -23.94
C VAL A 242 -21.71 27.63 -24.52
N ALA A 243 -21.82 27.55 -25.85
CA ALA A 243 -23.11 27.41 -26.49
C ALA A 243 -23.82 26.13 -26.01
N GLU A 244 -25.15 26.17 -25.89
CA GLU A 244 -25.98 25.06 -25.42
C GLU A 244 -25.80 23.76 -26.24
N SER A 245 -25.48 23.89 -27.52
CA SER A 245 -25.28 22.76 -28.43
C SER A 245 -23.82 22.31 -28.55
N ARG A 246 -22.87 22.98 -27.88
CA ARG A 246 -21.44 22.64 -27.99
C ARG A 246 -21.15 21.34 -27.25
N ARG A 247 -20.55 20.37 -27.95
CA ARG A 247 -19.95 19.19 -27.33
C ARG A 247 -18.63 19.56 -26.67
N PHE A 248 -18.62 19.73 -25.36
CA PHE A 248 -17.43 20.09 -24.60
C PHE A 248 -16.62 18.82 -24.23
N THR A 249 -15.44 18.65 -24.83
CA THR A 249 -14.61 17.45 -24.68
C THR A 249 -13.47 17.62 -23.67
N ARG A 250 -12.78 16.53 -23.32
CA ARG A 250 -11.57 16.58 -22.47
C ARG A 250 -10.44 17.44 -23.07
N VAL A 251 -10.37 17.52 -24.40
CA VAL A 251 -9.41 18.37 -25.12
C VAL A 251 -9.78 19.85 -24.95
N ASP A 252 -11.08 20.18 -25.06
CA ASP A 252 -11.57 21.54 -24.80
C ASP A 252 -11.33 21.95 -23.34
N ALA A 253 -11.58 21.03 -22.40
CA ALA A 253 -11.34 21.26 -20.98
C ALA A 253 -9.85 21.53 -20.69
N GLY A 254 -8.94 20.75 -21.28
CA GLY A 254 -7.49 20.98 -21.16
C GLY A 254 -7.09 22.39 -21.63
N LYS A 255 -7.57 22.79 -22.81
CA LYS A 255 -7.33 24.12 -23.38
C LYS A 255 -7.95 25.26 -22.56
N ALA A 256 -9.07 25.01 -21.89
CA ALA A 256 -9.70 25.99 -21.02
C ALA A 256 -8.86 26.29 -19.77
N PHE A 257 -8.11 25.32 -19.26
CA PHE A 257 -7.15 25.55 -18.16
C PHE A 257 -5.87 26.22 -18.64
N ASP A 258 -5.28 25.71 -19.73
CA ASP A 258 -4.06 26.25 -20.34
C ASP A 258 -3.99 25.79 -21.80
N ASN A 259 -3.65 26.70 -22.72
CA ASN A 259 -3.57 26.44 -24.15
C ASN A 259 -2.58 25.30 -24.50
N ASN A 260 -1.53 25.12 -23.69
CA ASN A 260 -0.48 24.11 -23.92
C ASN A 260 -0.72 22.80 -23.17
N LEU A 261 -1.78 22.71 -22.36
CA LEU A 261 -2.03 21.54 -21.54
C LEU A 261 -2.62 20.39 -22.38
N LEU A 262 -1.90 19.28 -22.40
CA LEU A 262 -2.39 18.05 -23.00
C LEU A 262 -3.60 17.48 -22.21
N PRO A 263 -4.56 16.84 -22.89
CA PRO A 263 -5.68 16.18 -22.21
C PRO A 263 -5.17 15.05 -21.30
N ALA A 264 -5.98 14.67 -20.31
CA ALA A 264 -5.64 13.62 -19.35
C ALA A 264 -5.18 12.33 -20.07
N ASP A 265 -5.93 11.87 -21.08
CA ASP A 265 -5.65 10.66 -21.86
C ASP A 265 -4.21 10.59 -22.41
N ALA A 266 -3.63 11.73 -22.81
CA ALA A 266 -2.28 11.78 -23.38
C ALA A 266 -1.16 11.95 -22.34
N ARG A 267 -1.53 12.32 -21.10
CA ARG A 267 -0.58 12.54 -20.00
C ARG A 267 -0.36 11.29 -19.14
N ILE A 268 -1.18 10.25 -19.31
CA ILE A 268 -1.09 8.99 -18.56
C ILE A 268 0.26 8.33 -18.91
N PRO A 269 0.96 7.69 -17.94
CA PRO A 269 2.21 6.99 -18.22
C PRO A 269 2.11 5.89 -19.30
N HIS A 270 0.91 5.36 -19.51
CA HIS A 270 0.57 4.30 -20.44
C HIS A 270 -0.55 4.72 -21.41
N PRO A 271 -0.29 5.62 -22.38
CA PRO A 271 -1.30 6.04 -23.36
C PRO A 271 -1.74 4.89 -24.27
N GLU A 272 -0.86 3.90 -24.49
CA GLU A 272 -1.10 2.69 -25.26
C GLU A 272 -2.33 1.90 -24.76
N LEU A 273 -2.61 1.92 -23.45
CA LEU A 273 -3.78 1.25 -22.87
C LEU A 273 -5.09 1.89 -23.34
N VAL A 274 -5.11 3.21 -23.50
CA VAL A 274 -6.30 3.93 -23.99
C VAL A 274 -6.56 3.58 -25.46
N HIS A 275 -5.51 3.40 -26.25
CA HIS A 275 -5.64 2.96 -27.64
C HIS A 275 -6.14 1.53 -27.72
N ALA A 276 -5.56 0.61 -26.94
CA ALA A 276 -5.99 -0.78 -26.88
C ALA A 276 -7.47 -0.92 -26.48
N GLU A 277 -7.93 -0.16 -25.48
CA GLU A 277 -9.33 -0.21 -25.06
C GLU A 277 -10.27 0.32 -26.15
N ARG A 278 -9.90 1.40 -26.86
CA ARG A 278 -10.67 1.91 -27.99
C ARG A 278 -10.75 0.90 -29.14
N GLU A 279 -9.67 0.18 -29.42
CA GLU A 279 -9.67 -0.88 -30.43
C GLU A 279 -10.62 -2.02 -30.07
N LEU A 280 -10.65 -2.41 -28.79
CA LEU A 280 -11.60 -3.38 -28.26
C LEU A 280 -13.05 -2.90 -28.41
N GLU A 281 -13.34 -1.64 -28.08
CA GLU A 281 -14.66 -1.03 -28.27
C GLU A 281 -15.09 -1.02 -29.75
N MET A 282 -14.15 -0.84 -30.68
CA MET A 282 -14.38 -0.91 -32.12
C MET A 282 -14.52 -2.35 -32.65
N GLY A 283 -14.41 -3.36 -31.79
CA GLY A 283 -14.57 -4.77 -32.14
C GLY A 283 -13.33 -5.42 -32.77
N LEU A 284 -12.17 -4.76 -32.72
CA LEU A 284 -10.90 -5.38 -33.11
C LEU A 284 -10.45 -6.34 -31.99
N SER A 285 -10.03 -7.55 -32.37
CA SER A 285 -9.48 -8.48 -31.38
C SER A 285 -8.06 -8.10 -30.97
N VAL A 286 -7.67 -8.39 -29.72
CA VAL A 286 -6.32 -8.11 -29.16
C VAL A 286 -5.19 -8.63 -30.07
N ALA A 287 -5.42 -9.77 -30.73
CA ALA A 287 -4.45 -10.38 -31.64
C ALA A 287 -4.28 -9.64 -32.97
N GLN A 288 -5.32 -8.93 -33.43
CA GLN A 288 -5.31 -8.16 -34.69
C GLN A 288 -4.71 -6.76 -34.50
N GLY A 289 -4.92 -6.11 -33.33
CA GLY A 289 -4.34 -4.80 -33.03
C GLY A 289 -2.82 -4.80 -32.90
N ALA A 290 -2.24 -5.86 -32.32
CA ALA A 290 -0.78 -5.99 -32.14
C ALA A 290 0.02 -6.05 -33.45
N GLN A 291 -0.60 -6.40 -34.59
CA GLN A 291 0.07 -6.49 -35.89
C GLN A 291 0.22 -5.13 -36.60
N GLY A 292 -0.44 -4.07 -36.13
CA GLY A 292 -0.41 -2.74 -36.75
C GLY A 292 0.70 -1.81 -36.24
N CYS A 293 1.48 -2.21 -35.23
CA CYS A 293 2.45 -1.34 -34.54
C CYS A 293 3.93 -1.78 -34.70
N ALA A 294 4.25 -2.53 -35.76
CA ALA A 294 5.63 -2.88 -36.12
C ALA A 294 6.25 -1.89 -37.11
#